data_AF-A0A9P3U8A2-F1
#
_entry.id   AF-A0A9P3U8A2-F1
#
_cell.length_a   1.000
_cell.length_b   1.000
_cell.length_c   1.000
_cell.angle_alpha   90.00
_cell.angle_beta   90.00
_cell.angle_gamma   90.00
#
_symmetry.space_group_name_H-M   'P 1'
#
loop_
_entity.id
_entity.type
_entity.pdbx_description
1 polymer ?
#
loop_
_entity_poly.entity_id
_entity_poly.type
_entity_poly.pdbx_seq_one_letter_code
_entity_poly.pdbx_strand_id
1 'polypeptide(L)'
;MAALDFEALKSYVRDGPTGSSALAAPNDGDTVSLLVTHSHLKRQFIDRKFSLSSTVERVKEQLQVHTGTAVSAMQLQLFSASGNSSETDTLLYSGLEDFRPLGYYSPQNGYRLHVIDTDPTSAAASGWLEDTSLVEKYSISEEDYEKRDDSVRRFKQQLYTARPDLAPQPGFSEDFMSDIASTMKVGDRCEVDPGGKRGTVAFVGTVDVLPKGFWVGVKFDEPVGVNDGSVEGKKVFDCERNYGSFLRPDKVKVGDYPERDPFDDDEPDEF
;
A
#
# COMPACT_ATOMS: atom_id res chain seq x y z
N MET A 1 -12.34 -34.85 -3.74
CA MET A 1 -11.83 -33.46 -3.69
C MET A 1 -12.27 -32.88 -2.36
N ALA A 2 -11.36 -32.73 -1.40
CA ALA A 2 -11.70 -32.17 -0.09
C ALA A 2 -11.86 -30.66 -0.23
N ALA A 3 -13.02 -30.14 0.20
CA ALA A 3 -13.31 -28.71 0.20
C ALA A 3 -12.38 -27.99 1.18
N LEU A 4 -11.67 -26.98 0.70
CA LEU A 4 -10.88 -26.08 1.53
C LEU A 4 -11.84 -25.16 2.28
N ASP A 5 -11.88 -25.33 3.61
CA ASP A 5 -12.71 -24.54 4.52
C ASP A 5 -12.17 -23.11 4.65
N PHE A 6 -12.86 -22.17 3.99
CA PHE A 6 -12.52 -20.75 3.97
C PHE A 6 -12.67 -20.07 5.33
N GLU A 7 -13.41 -20.67 6.26
CA GLU A 7 -13.63 -20.12 7.60
C GLU A 7 -12.40 -20.35 8.48
N ALA A 8 -11.75 -21.50 8.35
CA ALA A 8 -10.46 -21.80 8.96
C ALA A 8 -9.32 -20.90 8.44
N LEU A 9 -9.39 -20.45 7.18
CA LEU A 9 -8.41 -19.51 6.62
C LEU A 9 -8.61 -18.08 7.17
N LYS A 10 -9.86 -17.68 7.41
CA LYS A 10 -10.20 -16.35 7.96
C LYS A 10 -9.85 -16.22 9.44
N SER A 11 -9.95 -17.29 10.22
CA SER A 11 -9.52 -17.29 11.64
C SER A 11 -7.99 -17.19 11.76
N TYR A 12 -7.24 -17.90 10.91
CA TYR A 12 -5.77 -17.84 10.88
C TYR A 12 -5.22 -16.42 10.63
N VAL A 13 -5.91 -15.62 9.82
CA VAL A 13 -5.50 -14.25 9.49
C VAL A 13 -5.89 -13.23 10.56
N ARG A 14 -6.98 -13.46 11.31
CA ARG A 14 -7.46 -12.52 12.34
C ARG A 14 -6.80 -12.70 13.70
N ASP A 15 -6.60 -13.94 14.13
CA ASP A 15 -6.24 -14.21 15.53
C ASP A 15 -4.74 -14.48 15.72
N GLY A 16 -3.95 -14.54 14.64
CA GLY A 16 -2.60 -15.11 14.68
C GLY A 16 -2.64 -16.57 15.17
N PRO A 17 -1.49 -17.27 15.26
CA PRO A 17 -1.48 -18.64 15.75
C PRO A 17 -1.80 -18.66 17.25
N THR A 18 -3.09 -18.78 17.59
CA THR A 18 -3.59 -19.17 18.91
C THR A 18 -3.41 -20.67 19.07
N GLY A 19 -2.15 -21.07 19.13
CA GLY A 19 -1.75 -22.46 19.20
C GLY A 19 -0.24 -22.50 19.07
N SER A 20 0.41 -23.06 20.08
CA SER A 20 1.84 -23.27 20.23
C SER A 20 2.42 -24.17 19.12
N SER A 21 2.33 -23.72 17.87
CA SER A 21 2.83 -24.40 16.68
C SER A 21 3.03 -23.40 15.56
N ALA A 22 3.70 -22.27 15.85
CA ALA A 22 4.42 -21.54 14.84
C ALA A 22 5.63 -22.40 14.44
N LEU A 23 5.60 -22.91 13.21
CA LEU A 23 6.75 -23.40 12.43
C LEU A 23 7.98 -23.75 13.29
N ALA A 24 7.87 -24.85 14.04
CA ALA A 24 9.05 -25.54 14.52
C ALA A 24 9.76 -26.09 13.28
N ALA A 25 10.65 -25.28 12.70
CA ALA A 25 11.87 -25.83 12.12
C ALA A 25 12.39 -26.89 13.13
N PRO A 26 12.93 -28.03 12.67
CA PRO A 26 13.44 -29.06 13.57
C PRO A 26 14.25 -28.36 14.66
N ASN A 27 13.95 -28.68 15.92
CA ASN A 27 14.75 -28.21 17.05
C ASN A 27 16.16 -28.73 16.84
N ASP A 28 16.99 -27.96 16.13
CA ASP A 28 18.41 -27.93 16.36
C ASP A 28 18.51 -27.44 17.80
N GLY A 29 18.57 -28.38 18.76
CA GLY A 29 18.55 -28.12 20.20
C GLY A 29 19.73 -27.26 20.70
N ASP A 30 20.50 -26.70 19.78
CA ASP A 30 21.60 -25.78 20.00
C ASP A 30 21.30 -24.38 19.42
N THR A 31 20.09 -24.05 18.97
CA THR A 31 19.76 -22.70 18.46
C THR A 31 18.57 -22.05 19.14
N VAL A 32 18.59 -20.71 19.21
CA VAL A 32 17.55 -19.86 19.81
C VAL A 32 17.18 -18.72 18.86
N SER A 33 15.88 -18.43 18.75
CA SER A 33 15.33 -17.31 17.98
C SER A 33 15.06 -16.11 18.89
N LEU A 34 15.74 -15.00 18.67
CA LEU A 34 15.65 -13.79 19.50
C LEU A 34 15.18 -12.58 18.69
N LEU A 35 14.40 -11.71 19.33
CA LEU A 35 14.11 -10.37 18.82
C LEU A 35 15.31 -9.46 19.11
N VAL A 36 15.93 -8.91 18.08
CA VAL A 36 17.05 -7.98 18.26
C VAL A 36 16.57 -6.54 18.11
N THR A 37 16.86 -5.72 19.11
CA THR A 37 16.58 -4.28 19.11
C THR A 37 17.87 -3.49 19.31
N HIS A 38 17.85 -2.19 19.02
CA HIS A 38 19.04 -1.34 19.07
C HIS A 38 18.74 -0.02 19.80
N SER A 39 19.73 0.58 20.46
CA SER A 39 19.59 1.84 21.20
C SER A 39 19.29 3.05 20.30
N HIS A 40 19.80 3.05 19.07
CA HIS A 40 19.67 4.16 18.12
C HIS A 40 18.88 3.87 16.84
N LEU A 41 18.55 2.60 16.55
CA LEU A 41 17.81 2.25 15.33
C LEU A 41 16.35 2.02 15.69
N LYS A 42 15.43 2.53 14.88
CA LYS A 42 14.00 2.24 15.00
C LYS A 42 13.68 0.85 14.45
N ARG A 43 14.48 0.35 13.51
CA ARG A 43 14.34 -0.99 12.96
C ARG A 43 14.59 -2.05 14.03
N GLN A 44 13.71 -3.04 14.07
CA GLN A 44 13.85 -4.25 14.87
C GLN A 44 14.10 -5.45 13.96
N PHE A 45 14.90 -6.42 14.42
CA PHE A 45 15.18 -7.63 13.67
C PHE A 45 14.51 -8.82 14.37
N ILE A 46 13.42 -9.29 13.78
CA ILE A 46 12.55 -10.32 14.34
C ILE A 46 13.15 -11.71 14.04
N ASP A 47 12.99 -12.65 14.98
CA ASP A 47 13.35 -14.07 14.86
C ASP A 47 14.77 -14.35 14.35
N ARG A 48 15.75 -13.60 14.86
CA ARG A 48 17.16 -13.84 14.58
C ARG A 48 17.64 -15.09 15.30
N LYS A 49 18.14 -16.06 14.54
CA LYS A 49 18.65 -17.33 15.08
C LYS A 49 20.11 -17.22 15.48
N PHE A 50 20.41 -17.64 16.70
CA PHE A 50 21.77 -17.74 17.24
C PHE A 50 22.01 -19.14 17.79
N SER A 51 23.24 -19.63 17.71
CA SER A 51 23.61 -20.89 18.35
C SER A 51 23.94 -20.65 19.83
N LEU A 52 23.46 -21.52 20.71
CA LEU A 52 23.68 -21.49 22.16
C LEU A 52 25.14 -21.81 22.51
N SER A 53 25.82 -22.64 21.70
CA SER A 53 27.26 -22.92 21.83
C SER A 53 28.17 -21.79 21.36
N SER A 54 27.65 -20.83 20.59
CA SER A 54 28.43 -19.67 20.13
C SER A 54 28.75 -18.70 21.26
N THR A 55 29.95 -18.13 21.24
CA THR A 55 30.36 -17.07 22.18
C THR A 55 29.56 -15.79 21.93
N VAL A 56 29.41 -14.98 22.98
CA VAL A 56 28.78 -13.66 22.89
C VAL A 56 29.53 -12.75 21.90
N GLU A 57 30.86 -12.83 21.84
CA GLU A 57 31.66 -12.13 20.83
C GLU A 57 31.22 -12.47 19.40
N ARG A 58 31.06 -13.76 19.10
CA ARG A 58 30.60 -14.22 17.78
C ARG A 58 29.17 -13.76 17.47
N VAL A 59 28.32 -13.70 18.48
CA VAL A 59 26.96 -13.13 18.35
C VAL A 59 27.04 -11.64 18.02
N LYS A 60 27.91 -10.87 18.67
CA LYS A 60 28.14 -9.44 18.37
C LYS A 60 28.65 -9.24 16.93
N GLU A 61 29.56 -10.07 16.44
CA GLU A 61 30.02 -10.02 15.03
C GLU A 61 28.88 -10.21 14.04
N GLN A 62 27.96 -11.15 14.31
CA GLN A 62 26.77 -11.35 13.47
C GLN A 62 25.82 -10.15 13.52
N LEU A 63 25.70 -9.50 14.69
CA LEU A 63 24.87 -8.33 14.87
C LEU A 63 25.44 -7.08 14.20
N GLN A 64 26.77 -6.93 14.17
CA GLN A 64 27.45 -5.78 13.57
C GLN A 64 27.06 -5.57 12.10
N VAL A 65 26.88 -6.64 11.32
CA VAL A 65 26.46 -6.58 9.92
C VAL A 65 25.06 -5.97 9.77
N HIS A 66 24.23 -6.08 10.80
CA HIS A 66 22.84 -5.60 10.80
C HIS A 66 22.68 -4.25 11.48
N THR A 67 23.37 -4.02 12.61
CA THR A 67 23.22 -2.79 13.41
C THR A 67 24.25 -1.72 13.06
N GLY A 68 25.36 -2.09 12.43
CA GLY A 68 26.47 -1.18 12.10
C GLY A 68 27.40 -0.85 13.27
N THR A 69 27.08 -1.28 14.49
CA THR A 69 27.90 -1.05 15.69
C THR A 69 29.07 -2.01 15.76
N ALA A 70 30.28 -1.50 16.00
CA ALA A 70 31.48 -2.32 16.17
C ALA A 70 31.39 -3.22 17.43
N VAL A 71 31.91 -4.44 17.36
CA VAL A 71 31.91 -5.40 18.49
C VAL A 71 32.45 -4.79 19.79
N SER A 72 33.52 -3.97 19.70
CA SER A 72 34.16 -3.31 20.84
C SER A 72 33.30 -2.24 21.52
N ALA A 73 32.33 -1.67 20.80
CA ALA A 73 31.40 -0.66 21.29
C ALA A 73 29.96 -1.20 21.41
N MET A 74 29.80 -2.52 21.31
CA MET A 74 28.51 -3.19 21.38
C MET A 74 28.33 -3.82 22.76
N GLN A 75 27.37 -3.31 23.53
CA GLN A 75 26.94 -3.93 24.78
C GLN A 75 25.59 -4.61 24.59
N LEU A 76 25.48 -5.87 25.04
CA LEU A 76 24.24 -6.64 24.91
C LEU A 76 23.49 -6.70 26.24
N GLN A 77 22.17 -6.59 26.16
CA GLN A 77 21.24 -6.84 27.25
C GLN A 77 20.21 -7.89 26.83
N LEU A 78 19.92 -8.82 27.73
CA LEU A 78 18.91 -9.85 27.50
C LEU A 78 17.68 -9.55 28.34
N PHE A 79 16.52 -9.56 27.69
CA PHE A 79 15.22 -9.36 28.31
C PHE A 79 14.34 -10.59 28.12
N SER A 80 13.57 -10.93 29.15
CA SER A 80 12.51 -11.91 29.05
C SER A 80 11.33 -11.32 28.29
N ALA A 81 10.75 -12.10 27.39
CA ALA A 81 9.47 -11.75 26.76
C ALA A 81 8.34 -11.97 27.77
N SER A 82 7.62 -10.91 28.12
CA SER A 82 6.39 -10.98 28.91
C SER A 82 5.27 -10.27 28.16
N GLY A 83 4.77 -10.91 27.10
CA GLY A 83 3.68 -10.38 26.26
C GLY A 83 4.14 -9.61 25.02
N ASN A 84 3.17 -9.19 24.21
CA ASN A 84 3.38 -8.70 22.84
C ASN A 84 3.94 -7.26 22.74
N SER A 85 4.28 -6.62 23.86
CA SER A 85 4.68 -5.22 23.93
C SER A 85 6.05 -5.06 24.60
N SER A 86 6.94 -4.30 23.95
CA SER A 86 8.30 -3.97 24.40
C SER A 86 8.41 -3.33 25.80
N GLU A 87 7.29 -2.86 26.37
CA GLU A 87 7.21 -2.16 27.66
C GLU A 87 7.09 -3.10 28.88
N THR A 88 6.70 -4.35 28.68
CA THR A 88 6.53 -5.35 29.76
C THR A 88 7.74 -6.29 29.90
N ASP A 89 8.77 -6.09 29.09
CA ASP A 89 9.97 -6.92 29.06
C ASP A 89 10.82 -6.71 30.33
N THR A 90 11.10 -7.82 31.04
CA THR A 90 11.96 -7.78 32.24
C THR A 90 13.42 -7.96 31.85
N LEU A 91 14.29 -7.04 32.27
CA LEU A 91 15.74 -7.15 32.09
C LEU A 91 16.28 -8.34 32.91
N LEU A 92 16.85 -9.33 32.22
CA LEU A 92 17.46 -10.50 32.86
C LEU A 92 18.95 -10.28 33.12
N TYR A 93 19.66 -9.80 32.09
CA TYR A 93 21.11 -9.58 32.14
C TYR A 93 21.49 -8.28 31.44
N SER A 94 22.36 -7.50 32.09
CA SER A 94 22.97 -6.30 31.51
C SER A 94 24.47 -6.51 31.37
N GLY A 95 24.99 -6.52 30.14
CA GLY A 95 26.41 -6.73 29.88
C GLY A 95 26.78 -8.21 29.81
N LEU A 96 26.40 -8.88 28.72
CA LEU A 96 26.86 -10.24 28.43
C LEU A 96 28.38 -10.25 28.17
N GLU A 97 29.08 -11.22 28.76
CA GLU A 97 30.53 -11.37 28.69
C GLU A 97 30.95 -12.07 27.39
N ASP A 98 31.89 -11.47 26.64
CA ASP A 98 32.28 -11.89 25.28
C ASP A 98 32.73 -13.35 25.17
N PHE A 99 33.49 -13.84 26.15
CA PHE A 99 34.02 -15.20 26.17
C PHE A 99 32.99 -16.27 26.55
N ARG A 100 31.84 -15.89 27.11
CA ARG A 100 30.82 -16.86 27.53
C ARG A 100 30.00 -17.30 26.32
N PRO A 101 29.59 -18.59 26.28
CA PRO A 101 28.61 -19.03 25.31
C PRO A 101 27.25 -18.39 25.59
N LEU A 102 26.48 -18.09 24.55
CA LEU A 102 25.15 -17.50 24.67
C LEU A 102 24.22 -18.37 25.54
N GLY A 103 24.36 -19.69 25.46
CA GLY A 103 23.62 -20.66 26.27
C GLY A 103 23.85 -20.54 27.78
N TYR A 104 24.95 -19.92 28.24
CA TYR A 104 25.17 -19.64 29.67
C TYR A 104 24.03 -18.80 30.28
N TYR A 105 23.46 -17.90 29.48
CA TYR A 105 22.37 -17.01 29.90
C TYR A 105 20.98 -17.64 29.76
N SER A 106 20.91 -18.90 29.30
CA SER A 106 19.67 -19.65 29.09
C SER A 106 18.56 -18.86 28.36
N PRO A 107 18.88 -18.18 27.22
CA PRO A 107 17.86 -17.45 26.47
C PRO A 107 16.81 -18.40 25.91
N GLN A 108 15.55 -17.96 25.86
CA GLN A 108 14.45 -18.71 25.25
C GLN A 108 13.99 -18.06 23.96
N ASN A 109 13.30 -18.83 23.13
CA ASN A 109 12.70 -18.32 21.90
C ASN A 109 11.74 -17.18 22.21
N GLY A 110 11.84 -16.09 21.44
CA GLY A 110 11.04 -14.88 21.62
C GLY A 110 11.64 -13.88 22.61
N TYR A 111 12.70 -14.22 23.34
CA TYR A 111 13.40 -13.23 24.19
C TYR A 111 13.98 -12.10 23.35
N ARG A 112 14.14 -10.93 24.00
CA ARG A 112 14.67 -9.74 23.34
C ARG A 112 16.14 -9.54 23.70
N LEU A 113 16.98 -9.50 22.68
CA LEU A 113 18.39 -9.13 22.77
C LEU A 113 18.54 -7.66 22.34
N HIS A 114 18.72 -6.78 23.31
CA HIS A 114 18.88 -5.35 23.06
C HIS A 114 20.37 -4.99 22.92
N VAL A 115 20.71 -4.34 21.81
CA VAL A 115 22.03 -3.84 21.49
C VAL A 115 22.12 -2.38 21.93
N ILE A 116 23.04 -2.11 22.85
CA ILE A 116 23.43 -0.77 23.25
C ILE A 116 24.73 -0.43 22.53
N ASP A 117 24.65 0.58 21.67
CA ASP A 117 25.81 1.20 21.06
C ASP A 117 26.42 2.22 22.01
N THR A 118 27.68 2.03 22.39
CA THR A 118 28.43 2.94 23.24
C THR A 118 29.44 3.79 22.45
N ASP A 119 29.47 3.69 21.12
CA ASP A 119 30.38 4.47 20.29
C ASP A 119 29.88 5.93 20.17
N PRO A 120 30.64 6.93 20.68
CA PRO A 120 30.26 8.33 20.58
C PRO A 120 30.24 8.85 19.13
N THR A 121 30.83 8.13 18.18
CA THR A 121 30.89 8.46 16.75
C THR A 121 30.00 7.58 15.88
N SER A 122 29.08 6.81 16.49
CA SER A 122 28.25 5.86 15.77
C SER A 122 27.41 6.50 14.65
N ALA A 123 27.53 5.95 13.44
CA ALA A 123 26.68 6.32 12.31
C ALA A 123 25.19 5.99 12.57
N ALA A 124 24.89 5.02 13.43
CA ALA A 124 23.53 4.68 13.82
C ALA A 124 22.91 5.78 14.72
N ALA A 125 23.70 6.42 15.58
CA ALA A 125 23.24 7.47 16.51
C ALA A 125 22.78 8.75 15.80
N SER A 126 23.41 9.08 14.68
CA SER A 126 23.08 10.30 13.89
C SER A 126 22.01 10.05 12.83
N GLY A 127 21.33 8.90 12.86
CA GLY A 127 20.25 8.57 11.93
C GLY A 127 20.70 8.30 10.49
N TRP A 128 21.99 8.36 10.19
CA TRP A 128 22.54 8.18 8.83
C TRP A 128 22.09 6.89 8.15
N LEU A 129 21.89 5.81 8.92
CA LEU A 129 21.48 4.50 8.39
C LEU A 129 19.98 4.36 8.14
N GLU A 130 19.13 5.24 8.69
CA GLU A 130 17.66 5.17 8.56
C GLU A 130 17.06 6.40 7.87
N ASP A 131 17.71 7.57 7.98
CA ASP A 131 17.22 8.84 7.49
C ASP A 131 17.68 9.09 6.04
N THR A 132 16.82 8.72 5.11
CA THR A 132 17.01 8.97 3.68
C THR A 132 16.99 10.46 3.28
N SER A 133 16.69 11.38 4.20
CA SER A 133 16.80 12.82 3.96
C SER A 133 18.24 13.34 4.09
N LEU A 134 19.10 12.65 4.85
CA LEU A 134 20.52 12.98 4.99
C LEU A 134 21.35 12.62 3.76
N VAL A 135 20.80 11.77 2.88
CA VAL A 135 21.45 11.39 1.63
C VAL A 135 21.05 12.39 0.54
N GLU A 136 22.04 13.11 0.01
CA GLU A 136 21.85 13.93 -1.19
C GLU A 136 21.40 13.03 -2.35
N LYS A 137 20.13 13.15 -2.72
CA LYS A 137 19.57 12.40 -3.84
C LYS A 137 20.14 12.97 -5.13
N TYR A 138 20.67 12.09 -5.97
CA TYR A 138 21.13 12.47 -7.30
C TYR A 138 19.98 13.10 -8.09
N SER A 139 20.18 14.33 -8.54
CA SER A 139 19.29 15.06 -9.44
C SER A 139 20.05 15.36 -10.72
N ILE A 140 19.43 15.07 -11.86
CA ILE A 140 19.98 15.35 -13.20
C ILE A 140 19.10 16.38 -13.88
N SER A 141 19.72 17.34 -14.56
CA SER A 141 19.00 18.35 -15.34
C SER A 141 18.20 17.70 -16.47
N GLU A 142 17.13 18.35 -16.94
CA GLU A 142 16.35 17.82 -18.06
C GLU A 142 17.19 17.72 -19.33
N GLU A 143 18.08 18.69 -19.56
CA GLU A 143 18.99 18.75 -20.69
C GLU A 143 19.99 17.59 -20.67
N ASP A 144 20.55 17.25 -19.51
CA ASP A 144 21.49 16.14 -19.39
C ASP A 144 20.80 14.78 -19.43
N TYR A 145 19.57 14.69 -18.94
CA TYR A 145 18.75 13.49 -19.07
C TYR A 145 18.37 13.21 -20.53
N GLU A 146 18.13 14.24 -21.33
CA GLU A 146 17.77 14.11 -22.75
C GLU A 146 18.94 13.66 -23.64
N LYS A 147 20.17 13.99 -23.25
CA LYS A 147 21.40 13.49 -23.90
C LYS A 147 21.64 11.99 -23.68
N ARG A 148 20.96 11.36 -22.71
CA ARG A 148 21.14 9.94 -22.39
C ARG A 148 20.30 9.04 -23.29
N ASP A 149 21.00 8.20 -24.05
CA ASP A 149 20.38 7.20 -24.93
C ASP A 149 19.75 6.02 -24.18
N ASP A 150 20.22 5.74 -22.95
CA ASP A 150 19.75 4.66 -22.07
C ASP A 150 18.58 5.07 -21.15
N SER A 151 17.93 6.19 -21.44
CA SER A 151 16.85 6.72 -20.60
C SER A 151 15.49 6.07 -20.91
N VAL A 152 14.66 5.91 -19.88
CA VAL A 152 13.27 5.45 -20.02
C VAL A 152 12.47 6.37 -20.94
N ARG A 153 12.79 7.67 -20.96
CA ARG A 153 12.16 8.65 -21.85
C ARG A 153 12.47 8.37 -23.32
N ARG A 154 13.73 8.13 -23.68
CA ARG A 154 14.13 7.69 -25.04
C ARG A 154 13.49 6.37 -25.44
N PHE A 155 13.49 5.39 -24.54
CA PHE A 155 12.82 4.11 -24.75
C PHE A 155 11.32 4.30 -25.04
N LYS A 156 10.61 5.09 -24.23
CA LYS A 156 9.19 5.40 -24.43
C LYS A 156 8.94 6.14 -25.75
N GLN A 157 9.79 7.11 -26.11
CA GLN A 157 9.68 7.83 -27.38
C GLN A 157 9.78 6.89 -28.59
N GLN A 158 10.76 5.99 -28.57
CA GLN A 158 10.92 4.97 -29.62
C GLN A 158 9.74 4.01 -29.64
N LEU A 159 9.28 3.55 -28.47
CA LEU A 159 8.11 2.67 -28.34
C LEU A 159 6.86 3.32 -28.96
N TYR A 160 6.57 4.58 -28.63
CA TYR A 160 5.38 5.27 -29.16
C TYR A 160 5.51 5.61 -30.65
N THR A 161 6.73 5.83 -31.14
CA THR A 161 6.99 6.01 -32.57
C THR A 161 6.77 4.71 -33.34
N ALA A 162 7.19 3.57 -32.79
CA ALA A 162 7.01 2.26 -33.40
C ALA A 162 5.59 1.70 -33.23
N ARG A 163 4.93 2.04 -32.12
CA ARG A 163 3.60 1.59 -31.71
C ARG A 163 2.75 2.78 -31.24
N PRO A 164 2.19 3.57 -32.19
CA PRO A 164 1.33 4.72 -31.86
C PRO A 164 0.07 4.32 -31.10
N ASP A 165 -0.37 3.07 -31.20
CA ASP A 165 -1.48 2.49 -30.44
C ASP A 165 -1.23 2.46 -28.92
N LEU A 166 0.04 2.40 -28.51
CA LEU A 166 0.46 2.41 -27.11
C LEU A 166 0.83 3.80 -26.59
N ALA A 167 0.85 4.80 -27.48
CA ALA A 167 1.12 6.17 -27.08
C ALA A 167 0.01 6.63 -26.12
N PRO A 168 0.36 7.24 -24.97
CA PRO A 168 -0.64 7.85 -24.13
C PRO A 168 -1.41 8.87 -24.95
N GLN A 169 -2.73 8.72 -24.95
CA GLN A 169 -3.62 9.72 -25.54
C GLN A 169 -3.27 11.08 -24.91
N PRO A 170 -3.22 12.18 -25.68
CA PRO A 170 -2.96 13.49 -25.11
C PRO A 170 -3.91 13.70 -23.94
N GLY A 171 -3.34 14.04 -22.78
CA GLY A 171 -4.12 14.30 -21.57
C GLY A 171 -5.24 15.28 -21.91
N PHE A 172 -6.45 14.99 -21.44
CA PHE A 172 -7.62 15.80 -21.74
C PHE A 172 -7.35 17.27 -21.43
N SER A 173 -7.47 18.13 -22.43
CA SER A 173 -7.49 19.59 -22.21
C SER A 173 -8.69 19.96 -21.35
N GLU A 174 -8.68 21.14 -20.74
CA GLU A 174 -9.86 21.62 -19.99
C GLU A 174 -11.11 21.69 -20.88
N ASP A 175 -10.92 21.96 -22.17
CA ASP A 175 -11.97 22.01 -23.19
C ASP A 175 -12.33 20.64 -23.79
N PHE A 176 -11.78 19.54 -23.26
CA PHE A 176 -12.01 18.22 -23.83
C PHE A 176 -13.50 17.84 -23.74
N MET A 177 -14.10 17.54 -24.90
CA MET A 177 -15.53 17.28 -25.12
C MET A 177 -16.49 18.45 -24.89
N SER A 178 -15.99 19.70 -24.93
CA SER A 178 -16.85 20.90 -24.83
C SER A 178 -17.92 20.97 -25.92
N ASP A 179 -17.58 20.59 -27.16
CA ASP A 179 -18.52 20.60 -28.29
C ASP A 179 -19.74 19.69 -28.03
N ILE A 180 -19.49 18.48 -27.52
CA ILE A 180 -20.56 17.51 -27.20
C ILE A 180 -21.35 18.00 -25.98
N ALA A 181 -20.65 18.46 -24.94
CA ALA A 181 -21.29 19.00 -23.74
C ALA A 181 -22.20 20.21 -24.06
N SER A 182 -21.83 21.04 -25.04
CA SER A 182 -22.62 22.22 -25.44
C SER A 182 -24.00 21.88 -26.02
N THR A 183 -24.17 20.66 -26.53
CA THR A 183 -25.45 20.18 -27.06
C THR A 183 -26.41 19.70 -25.96
N MET A 184 -25.90 19.45 -24.75
CA MET A 184 -26.65 18.94 -23.61
C MET A 184 -27.07 20.05 -22.67
N LYS A 185 -28.29 19.99 -22.14
CA LYS A 185 -28.80 20.92 -21.15
C LYS A 185 -29.23 20.19 -19.89
N VAL A 186 -29.11 20.87 -18.76
CA VAL A 186 -29.66 20.37 -17.49
C VAL A 186 -31.18 20.28 -17.61
N GLY A 187 -31.73 19.12 -17.26
CA GLY A 187 -33.13 18.76 -17.41
C GLY A 187 -33.43 17.87 -18.62
N ASP A 188 -32.48 17.68 -19.53
CA ASP A 188 -32.68 16.83 -20.70
C ASP A 188 -32.78 15.35 -20.30
N ARG A 189 -33.68 14.62 -20.98
CA ARG A 189 -33.77 13.17 -20.89
C ARG A 189 -32.62 12.54 -21.67
N CYS A 190 -32.01 11.53 -21.08
CA CYS A 190 -30.83 10.90 -21.64
C CYS A 190 -30.79 9.40 -21.38
N GLU A 191 -30.06 8.72 -22.25
CA GLU A 191 -29.66 7.33 -22.10
C GLU A 191 -28.14 7.24 -22.00
N VAL A 192 -27.64 6.38 -21.12
CA VAL A 192 -26.22 6.21 -20.81
C VAL A 192 -25.69 4.88 -21.35
N ASP A 193 -24.56 4.95 -22.06
CA ASP A 193 -23.80 3.80 -22.55
C ASP A 193 -22.58 3.50 -21.65
N PRO A 194 -22.26 2.23 -21.35
CA PRO A 194 -23.01 1.01 -21.71
C PRO A 194 -24.18 0.74 -20.76
N GLY A 195 -25.20 0.04 -21.28
CA GLY A 195 -26.27 -0.53 -20.47
C GLY A 195 -27.64 0.14 -20.60
N GLY A 196 -27.82 1.10 -21.52
CA GLY A 196 -29.13 1.66 -21.86
C GLY A 196 -29.86 2.32 -20.67
N LYS A 197 -29.11 2.75 -19.65
CA LYS A 197 -29.68 3.28 -18.41
C LYS A 197 -30.26 4.66 -18.67
N ARG A 198 -31.51 4.87 -18.30
CA ARG A 198 -32.21 6.14 -18.52
C ARG A 198 -32.15 7.04 -17.29
N GLY A 199 -32.12 8.34 -17.56
CA GLY A 199 -32.09 9.34 -16.52
C GLY A 199 -32.22 10.75 -17.09
N THR A 200 -31.99 11.70 -16.20
CA THR A 200 -32.08 13.14 -16.49
C THR A 200 -30.73 13.79 -16.24
N VAL A 201 -30.29 14.64 -17.16
CA VAL A 201 -29.07 15.42 -17.01
C VAL A 201 -29.25 16.42 -15.86
N ALA A 202 -28.44 16.28 -14.80
CA ALA A 202 -28.48 17.13 -13.61
C ALA A 202 -27.33 18.15 -13.56
N PHE A 203 -26.23 17.89 -14.28
CA PHE A 203 -25.07 18.78 -14.34
C PHE A 203 -24.33 18.65 -15.67
N VAL A 204 -23.80 19.75 -16.20
CA VAL A 204 -22.91 19.76 -17.38
C VAL A 204 -21.80 20.78 -17.12
N GLY A 205 -20.55 20.34 -17.10
CA GLY A 205 -19.42 21.25 -16.88
C GLY A 205 -18.12 20.55 -16.45
N THR A 206 -17.11 21.34 -16.13
CA THR A 206 -15.87 20.85 -15.53
C THR A 206 -16.04 20.71 -14.01
N VAL A 207 -15.34 19.74 -13.42
CA VAL A 207 -15.33 19.51 -11.98
C VAL A 207 -13.88 19.41 -11.54
N ASP A 208 -13.44 20.32 -10.67
CA ASP A 208 -12.03 20.44 -10.24
C ASP A 208 -11.44 19.13 -9.66
N VAL A 209 -12.32 18.32 -9.07
CA VAL A 209 -12.00 17.08 -8.39
C VAL A 209 -11.85 15.90 -9.37
N LEU A 210 -12.48 15.99 -10.54
CA LEU A 210 -12.44 14.94 -11.56
C LEU A 210 -11.31 15.19 -12.56
N PRO A 211 -10.89 14.17 -13.32
CA PRO A 211 -9.93 14.34 -14.42
C PRO A 211 -10.35 15.47 -15.37
N LYS A 212 -9.38 16.21 -15.91
CA LYS A 212 -9.59 17.35 -16.83
C LYS A 212 -10.57 17.03 -17.97
N GLY A 213 -11.30 18.05 -18.42
CA GLY A 213 -12.34 17.97 -19.45
C GLY A 213 -13.76 18.06 -18.89
N PHE A 214 -14.75 18.08 -19.80
CA PHE A 214 -16.16 18.20 -19.43
C PHE A 214 -16.72 16.87 -18.89
N TRP A 215 -17.67 17.02 -17.98
CA TRP A 215 -18.42 15.95 -17.32
C TRP A 215 -19.91 16.25 -17.33
N VAL A 216 -20.69 15.19 -17.40
CA VAL A 216 -22.15 15.22 -17.34
C VAL A 216 -22.58 14.44 -16.10
N GLY A 217 -23.23 15.12 -15.17
CA GLY A 217 -23.89 14.47 -14.04
C GLY A 217 -25.28 14.03 -14.45
N VAL A 218 -25.56 12.73 -14.36
CA VAL A 218 -26.87 12.15 -14.67
C VAL A 218 -27.52 11.66 -13.38
N LYS A 219 -28.78 12.03 -13.19
CA LYS A 219 -29.69 11.45 -12.20
C LYS A 219 -30.50 10.35 -12.88
N PHE A 220 -30.21 9.10 -12.56
CA PHE A 220 -30.93 7.95 -13.08
C PHE A 220 -32.35 7.87 -12.52
N ASP A 221 -33.22 7.15 -13.22
CA ASP A 221 -34.58 6.82 -12.74
C ASP A 221 -34.55 5.62 -11.78
N GLU A 222 -33.54 4.75 -11.93
CA GLU A 222 -33.31 3.56 -11.12
C GLU A 222 -32.04 3.70 -10.26
N PRO A 223 -31.86 2.92 -9.18
CA PRO A 223 -30.69 2.96 -8.30
C PRO A 223 -29.45 2.28 -8.92
N VAL A 224 -29.10 2.66 -10.16
CA VAL A 224 -28.02 2.09 -10.99
C VAL A 224 -26.78 3.00 -11.09
N GLY A 225 -26.80 4.12 -10.37
CA GLY A 225 -25.72 5.08 -10.21
C GLY A 225 -24.71 4.69 -9.13
N VAL A 226 -23.71 5.56 -8.96
CA VAL A 226 -22.53 5.31 -8.12
C VAL A 226 -22.47 6.29 -6.93
N ASN A 227 -23.04 7.47 -7.09
CA ASN A 227 -22.98 8.56 -6.12
C ASN A 227 -24.37 9.14 -5.80
N ASP A 228 -24.37 10.08 -4.87
CA ASP A 228 -25.52 10.87 -4.41
C ASP A 228 -25.48 12.31 -4.96
N GLY A 229 -24.76 12.53 -6.06
CA GLY A 229 -24.55 13.84 -6.66
C GLY A 229 -23.38 14.63 -6.05
N SER A 230 -22.63 14.01 -5.12
CA SER A 230 -21.38 14.54 -4.59
C SER A 230 -20.14 13.84 -5.13
N VAL A 231 -19.02 14.57 -5.22
CA VAL A 231 -17.68 14.05 -5.56
C VAL A 231 -16.69 14.55 -4.51
N GLU A 232 -16.01 13.63 -3.82
CA GLU A 232 -15.08 13.90 -2.71
C GLU A 232 -15.60 14.95 -1.69
N GLY A 233 -16.89 14.88 -1.34
CA GLY A 233 -17.53 15.77 -0.36
C GLY A 233 -18.04 17.10 -0.91
N LYS A 234 -17.80 17.43 -2.20
CA LYS A 234 -18.41 18.59 -2.87
C LYS A 234 -19.71 18.16 -3.55
N LYS A 235 -20.85 18.65 -3.07
CA LYS A 235 -22.16 18.40 -3.70
C LYS A 235 -22.27 19.22 -4.99
N VAL A 236 -22.40 18.54 -6.13
CA VAL A 236 -22.51 19.18 -7.46
C VAL A 236 -23.98 19.25 -7.88
N PHE A 237 -24.74 18.18 -7.66
CA PHE A 237 -26.18 18.14 -7.88
C PHE A 237 -26.88 17.33 -6.78
N ASP A 238 -28.22 17.39 -6.74
CA ASP A 238 -29.03 16.71 -5.74
C ASP A 238 -29.64 15.42 -6.30
N CYS A 239 -29.33 14.27 -5.69
CA CYS A 239 -30.00 13.00 -5.97
C CYS A 239 -29.91 12.04 -4.78
N GLU A 240 -30.71 10.97 -4.84
CA GLU A 240 -30.67 9.89 -3.86
C GLU A 240 -29.41 9.05 -4.01
N ARG A 241 -29.07 8.31 -2.95
CA ARG A 241 -27.89 7.43 -2.96
C ARG A 241 -28.05 6.36 -4.04
N ASN A 242 -27.02 6.19 -4.87
CA ASN A 242 -26.99 5.30 -6.04
C ASN A 242 -27.88 5.76 -7.21
N TYR A 243 -28.37 7.00 -7.22
CA TYR A 243 -29.09 7.54 -8.37
C TYR A 243 -28.21 8.50 -9.20
N GLY A 244 -27.08 8.95 -8.69
CA GLY A 244 -26.17 9.87 -9.40
C GLY A 244 -24.98 9.17 -10.04
N SER A 245 -24.55 9.64 -11.20
CA SER A 245 -23.22 9.32 -11.76
C SER A 245 -22.64 10.46 -12.58
N PHE A 246 -21.31 10.56 -12.60
CA PHE A 246 -20.58 11.47 -13.50
C PHE A 246 -20.04 10.68 -14.67
N LEU A 247 -20.45 11.05 -15.87
CA LEU A 247 -20.09 10.40 -17.12
C LEU A 247 -19.44 11.39 -18.06
N ARG A 248 -18.68 10.86 -19.01
CA ARG A 248 -18.18 11.67 -20.11
C ARG A 248 -19.30 11.97 -21.10
N PRO A 249 -19.30 13.15 -21.74
CA PRO A 249 -20.31 13.51 -22.75
C PRO A 249 -20.49 12.47 -23.87
N ASP A 250 -19.44 11.75 -24.28
CA ASP A 250 -19.53 10.69 -25.30
C ASP A 250 -20.41 9.49 -24.89
N LYS A 251 -20.65 9.31 -23.59
CA LYS A 251 -21.45 8.23 -23.02
C LYS A 251 -22.90 8.61 -22.78
N VAL A 252 -23.28 9.87 -22.99
CA VAL A 252 -24.62 10.37 -22.72
C VAL A 252 -25.29 10.73 -24.05
N LYS A 253 -26.41 10.10 -24.34
CA LYS A 253 -27.24 10.42 -25.51
C LYS A 253 -28.48 11.16 -25.04
N VAL A 254 -28.56 12.45 -25.32
CA VAL A 254 -29.77 13.24 -25.09
C VAL A 254 -30.80 12.94 -26.17
N GLY A 255 -32.06 12.77 -25.79
CA GLY A 255 -33.15 12.45 -26.72
C GLY A 255 -34.48 12.22 -26.01
N ASP A 256 -35.46 11.72 -26.76
CA ASP A 256 -36.76 11.35 -26.23
C ASP A 256 -36.70 9.96 -25.57
N TYR A 257 -36.20 9.94 -24.33
CA TYR A 257 -36.06 8.73 -23.51
C TYR A 257 -36.99 8.82 -22.30
N PRO A 258 -38.30 8.54 -22.44
CA PRO A 258 -39.22 8.53 -21.31
C PRO A 258 -38.79 7.51 -20.26
N GLU A 259 -39.20 7.74 -19.01
CA GLU A 259 -39.03 6.75 -17.93
C GLU A 259 -39.69 5.44 -18.36
N ARG A 260 -38.96 4.32 -18.18
CA ARG A 260 -39.48 3.01 -18.55
C ARG A 260 -40.44 2.57 -17.45
N ASP A 261 -41.65 2.13 -17.84
CA ASP A 261 -42.61 1.60 -16.87
C ASP A 261 -42.00 0.34 -16.24
N PRO A 262 -41.86 0.26 -14.89
CA PRO A 262 -41.39 -0.94 -14.20
C PRO A 262 -42.25 -2.19 -14.46
N PHE A 263 -43.45 -2.03 -15.02
CA PHE A 263 -44.40 -3.09 -15.33
C PHE A 263 -44.58 -3.34 -16.84
N ASP A 264 -43.81 -2.68 -17.71
CA ASP A 264 -43.72 -3.07 -19.12
C ASP A 264 -42.83 -4.33 -19.20
N ASP A 265 -43.47 -5.50 -19.07
CA ASP A 265 -42.88 -6.83 -19.28
C ASP A 265 -42.43 -6.97 -20.74
N ASP A 266 -41.23 -6.48 -21.08
CA ASP A 266 -40.49 -6.93 -22.26
C ASP A 266 -39.67 -8.20 -21.89
N GLU A 267 -40.35 -9.26 -21.44
CA GLU A 267 -39.86 -10.63 -21.64
C GLU A 267 -40.52 -11.17 -22.92
N PRO A 268 -39.85 -11.17 -24.08
CA PRO A 268 -40.16 -12.20 -25.04
C PRO A 268 -39.72 -13.52 -24.41
N ASP A 269 -40.69 -14.31 -23.97
CA ASP A 269 -40.53 -15.73 -23.67
C ASP A 269 -39.86 -16.41 -24.89
N GLU A 270 -38.53 -16.58 -24.87
CA GLU A 270 -37.85 -17.48 -25.79
C GLU A 270 -38.11 -18.92 -25.34
N PHE A 271 -39.11 -19.55 -25.97
CA PHE A 271 -39.35 -21.01 -25.99
C PHE A 271 -38.38 -21.73 -26.93
#